data_AF-A0A1X1ED80-F1
#
_entry.id   AF-A0A1X1ED80-F1
#
_cell.length_a   1.000
_cell.length_b   1.000
_cell.length_c   1.000
_cell.angle_alpha   90.00
_cell.angle_beta   90.00
_cell.angle_gamma   90.00
#
_symmetry.space_group_name_H-M   'P 1'
#
loop_
_entity.id
_entity.type
_entity.pdbx_description
1 polymer ?
#
loop_
_entity_poly.entity_id
_entity_poly.type
_entity_poly.pdbx_seq_one_letter_code
_entity_poly.pdbx_strand_id
1 'polypeptide(L)' 'MCEKYFGMKPATAEKKAWLNQLPVPTFRAGESQKAPRMIHIADLAEYIDKQRKESKEQFELLKMAAGK' A
#
# COMPACT_ATOMS: atom_id res chain seq x y z
N MET A 1 7.67 -6.07 4.52
CA MET A 1 7.06 -4.79 4.08
C MET A 1 5.53 -4.84 4.08
N CYS A 2 4.92 -5.95 3.66
CA CYS A 2 3.50 -5.93 3.29
C CYS A 2 2.48 -6.10 4.42
N GLU A 3 2.81 -6.74 5.54
CA GLU A 3 1.85 -6.85 6.65
C GLU A 3 1.57 -5.49 7.28
N LYS A 4 2.61 -4.69 7.52
CA LYS A 4 2.50 -3.38 8.18
C LYS A 4 1.71 -2.34 7.37
N TYR A 5 1.91 -2.31 6.05
CA TYR A 5 1.36 -1.23 5.21
C TYR A 5 0.18 -1.66 4.34
N PHE A 6 0.06 -2.96 4.01
CA PHE A 6 -1.02 -3.47 3.17
C PHE A 6 -1.96 -4.43 3.91
N GLY A 7 -1.68 -4.79 5.18
CA GLY A 7 -2.49 -5.75 5.93
C GLY A 7 -2.48 -7.16 5.33
N MET A 8 -1.47 -7.49 4.52
CA MET A 8 -1.36 -8.78 3.83
C MET A 8 -0.16 -9.57 4.33
N LYS A 9 -0.36 -10.88 4.55
CA LYS A 9 0.75 -11.81 4.83
C LYS A 9 1.82 -11.72 3.72
N PRO A 10 3.12 -11.91 4.02
CA PRO A 10 4.19 -11.73 3.04
C PRO A 10 4.01 -12.58 1.79
N ALA A 11 3.63 -13.86 1.95
CA ALA A 11 3.38 -14.77 0.83
C ALA A 11 2.26 -14.30 -0.10
N THR A 12 1.17 -13.78 0.45
CA THR A 12 0.05 -13.23 -0.34
C THR A 12 0.49 -11.98 -1.10
N ALA A 13 1.23 -11.10 -0.42
CA ALA A 13 1.69 -9.86 -1.03
C ALA A 13 2.72 -10.12 -2.13
N GLU A 14 3.62 -11.09 -1.94
CA GLU A 14 4.57 -11.51 -2.96
C GLU A 14 3.84 -12.03 -4.21
N LYS A 15 2.87 -12.94 -4.04
CA LYS A 15 2.04 -13.44 -5.15
C LYS A 15 1.33 -12.30 -5.89
N LYS A 16 0.75 -11.34 -5.15
CA LYS A 16 0.11 -10.17 -5.78
C LYS A 16 1.12 -9.27 -6.49
N ALA A 17 2.32 -9.09 -5.94
CA ALA A 17 3.37 -8.33 -6.59
C ALA A 17 3.81 -8.99 -7.90
N TRP A 18 3.89 -10.33 -7.94
CA TRP A 18 4.13 -11.11 -9.16
C TRP A 18 3.08 -10.85 -10.25
N LEU A 19 1.83 -10.69 -9.86
CA LEU A 19 0.71 -10.43 -10.76
C LEU A 19 0.46 -8.94 -11.02
N ASN A 20 1.29 -8.03 -10.51
CA ASN A 20 1.08 -6.57 -10.54
C ASN A 20 -0.29 -6.15 -9.95
N GLN A 21 -0.71 -6.83 -8.87
CA GLN A 21 -1.99 -6.62 -8.17
C GLN A 21 -1.82 -5.91 -6.82
N LEU A 22 -0.65 -5.33 -6.56
CA LEU A 22 -0.47 -4.46 -5.41
C LEU A 22 -1.00 -3.06 -5.73
N PRO A 23 -1.41 -2.28 -4.71
CA PRO A 23 -1.89 -0.92 -4.91
C PRO A 23 -0.77 0.06 -5.28
N VAL A 24 0.49 -0.39 -5.30
CA VAL A 24 1.68 0.37 -5.68
C VAL A 24 2.56 -0.44 -6.63
N PRO A 25 3.36 0.22 -7.50
CA PRO A 25 4.32 -0.44 -8.37
C PRO A 25 5.36 -1.26 -7.58
N THR A 26 5.85 -2.34 -8.20
CA THR A 26 6.97 -3.11 -7.67
C THR A 26 8.01 -3.39 -8.75
N PHE A 27 9.26 -3.56 -8.34
CA PHE A 27 10.37 -3.91 -9.22
C PHE A 27 11.25 -4.98 -8.57
N ARG A 28 12.06 -5.68 -9.37
CA ARG A 28 13.07 -6.61 -8.84
C ARG A 28 14.34 -5.84 -8.50
N ALA A 29 14.90 -6.06 -7.32
CA ALA A 29 16.18 -5.48 -6.91
C ALA A 29 17.38 -6.26 -7.49
N GLY A 30 17.35 -6.51 -8.79
CA GLY A 30 18.40 -7.23 -9.52
C GLY A 30 17.86 -8.01 -10.72
N GLU A 31 18.79 -8.56 -11.50
CA GLU A 31 18.47 -9.30 -12.72
C GLU A 31 18.10 -10.77 -12.47
N SER A 32 18.44 -11.31 -11.30
CA SER A 32 18.12 -12.69 -10.90
C SER A 32 16.62 -12.90 -10.74
N GLN A 33 16.12 -14.06 -11.19
CA GLN A 33 14.74 -14.48 -10.92
C GLN A 33 14.43 -14.67 -9.43
N LYS A 34 15.48 -14.85 -8.60
CA LYS A 34 15.38 -14.94 -7.13
C LYS A 34 15.54 -13.58 -6.45
N ALA A 35 15.76 -12.50 -7.20
CA ALA A 35 15.90 -11.17 -6.62
C ALA A 35 14.60 -10.76 -5.91
N PRO A 36 14.69 -10.14 -4.72
CA PRO A 36 13.50 -9.72 -4.00
C PRO A 36 12.76 -8.65 -4.79
N ARG A 37 11.43 -8.65 -4.66
CA ARG A 37 10.60 -7.55 -5.13
C ARG A 37 10.58 -6.42 -4.10
N MET A 38 10.78 -5.20 -4.59
CA MET A 38 10.84 -3.97 -3.81
C MET A 38 9.82 -2.96 -4.31
N ILE A 39 9.56 -1.96 -3.49
CA ILE A 39 8.70 -0.80 -3.79
C ILE A 39 9.58 0.44 -3.61
N HIS A 40 9.42 1.43 -4.49
CA HIS A 40 10.12 2.69 -4.32
C HIS A 40 9.57 3.45 -3.10
N ILE A 41 10.43 4.05 -2.29
CA ILE A 41 10.00 4.67 -1.03
C ILE A 41 9.00 5.81 -1.25
N ALA A 42 9.12 6.55 -2.35
CA ALA A 42 8.19 7.61 -2.72
C ALA A 42 6.78 7.05 -3.01
N ASP A 43 6.66 5.99 -3.81
CA ASP A 43 5.37 5.36 -4.11
C ASP A 43 4.69 4.84 -2.85
N LEU A 44 5.48 4.29 -1.92
CA LEU A 44 4.95 3.85 -0.63
C LEU A 44 4.48 5.04 0.23
N ALA A 45 5.23 6.13 0.24
CA ALA A 45 4.86 7.34 0.98
C ALA A 45 3.57 7.95 0.42
N GLU A 46 3.45 8.09 -0.90
CA GLU A 46 2.26 8.59 -1.58
C GLU A 46 1.03 7.74 -1.27
N TYR A 47 1.17 6.41 -1.26
CA TYR A 47 0.09 5.51 -0.87
C TYR A 47 -0.36 5.70 0.59
N ILE A 48 0.59 5.86 1.51
CA ILE A 48 0.29 6.12 2.93
C ILE A 48 -0.42 7.46 3.10
N ASP A 49 0.05 8.51 2.42
CA ASP A 49 -0.56 9.83 2.47
C ASP A 49 -1.96 9.86 1.87
N LYS A 50 -2.19 9.11 0.78
CA LYS A 50 -3.53 8.92 0.20
C LYS A 50 -4.48 8.28 1.22
N GLN A 51 -4.09 7.16 1.84
CA GLN A 51 -4.93 6.50 2.85
C GLN A 51 -5.21 7.42 4.05
N ARG A 52 -4.20 8.19 4.49
CA ARG A 52 -4.36 9.17 5.57
C ARG A 52 -5.36 10.27 5.19
N LYS A 53 -5.30 10.78 3.96
CA LYS A 53 -6.21 11.81 3.46
C LYS A 53 -7.65 11.29 3.44
N GLU A 54 -7.88 10.11 2.85
CA GLU A 54 -9.20 9.47 2.79
C GLU A 54 -9.78 9.26 4.20
N SER A 55 -8.98 8.79 5.15
CA SER A 55 -9.40 8.62 6.54
C SER A 55 -9.79 9.93 7.22
N LYS A 56 -9.05 11.03 6.98
CA LYS A 56 -9.40 12.36 7.51
C LYS A 56 -10.71 12.87 6.94
N GLU A 57 -10.90 12.75 5.63
CA GLU A 57 -12.12 13.17 4.95
C GLU A 57 -13.35 12.41 5.49
N GLN A 58 -13.22 11.09 5.65
CA GLN A 58 -14.28 10.27 6.26
C GLN A 58 -14.58 10.68 7.70
N PHE A 59 -13.54 10.96 8.49
CA PHE A 59 -13.70 11.39 9.88
C PHE A 59 -14.46 12.71 10.00
N GLU A 60 -14.12 13.72 9.19
CA GLU A 60 -14.83 15.00 9.18
C GLU A 60 -16.28 14.85 8.71
N LEU A 61 -16.53 14.03 7.69
CA LEU A 61 -17.88 13.75 7.20
C LEU A 61 -18.76 13.12 8.30
N LEU A 62 -18.23 12.14 9.04
CA LEU A 62 -18.95 11.51 10.15
C LEU A 62 -19.24 12.48 11.29
N LYS A 63 -18.29 13.38 11.62
CA LYS A 63 -18.51 14.43 12.62
C LYS A 63 -19.61 15.41 12.21
N MET A 64 -19.65 15.81 10.94
CA MET A 64 -20.70 16.69 10.43
C MET A 64 -22.07 16.02 10.44
N ALA A 65 -22.14 14.71 10.15
CA ALA A 65 -23.38 13.95 10.19
C ALA A 65 -23.92 13.71 11.60
N ALA A 66 -23.03 13.53 12.60
CA ALA A 66 -23.40 13.31 14.00
C ALA A 66 -23.76 14.59 14.78
N GLY A 67 -23.49 15.77 14.20
CA GLY A 67 -23.81 17.08 14.79
C GLY A 67 -25.15 17.67 14.36
N LYS A 68 -25.98 16.91 13.62
CA LYS A 68 -27.37 17.22 13.28
C LYS A 68 -28.30 16.28 14.04
#